data_AF-A0A1G8GCH9-F1
#
_entry.id   AF-A0A1G8GCH9-F1
#
_cell.length_a   1.000
_cell.length_b   1.000
_cell.length_c   1.000
_cell.angle_alpha   90.00
_cell.angle_beta   90.00
_cell.angle_gamma   90.00
#
_symmetry.space_group_name_H-M   'P 1'
#
loop_
_entity.id
_entity.type
_entity.pdbx_description
1 polymer ?
#
loop_
_entity_poly.entity_id
_entity_poly.type
_entity_poly.pdbx_seq_one_letter_code
_entity_poly.pdbx_strand_id
1 'polypeptide(L)'
;MTDTVQFLRKHRVKIGVAFVTVLLVFWLVVALQRSVILLTDPEPVAKALGAAYLLLPLIGAWALVRELFFGAQTERMASVLHDEGGLPVDDLPRTPAGRLVREAADAQFPAYQADVEARPEDWRSWFRLSCAYDAAGDRTRARRSMRHAAKLFRG
;
A
#
# COMPACT_ATOMS: atom_id res chain seq x y z
N MET A 1 -7.59 10.13 38.18
CA MET A 1 -8.27 10.76 37.02
C MET A 1 -7.28 11.20 35.93
N THR A 2 -6.07 11.63 36.29
CA THR A 2 -5.00 12.05 35.36
C THR A 2 -4.43 10.90 34.52
N ASP A 3 -4.26 9.71 35.10
CA ASP A 3 -3.71 8.53 34.39
C ASP A 3 -4.60 8.01 33.26
N THR A 4 -5.93 7.98 33.47
CA THR A 4 -6.89 7.52 32.46
C THR A 4 -6.91 8.44 31.24
N VAL A 5 -6.84 9.75 31.47
CA VAL A 5 -6.82 10.75 30.39
C VAL A 5 -5.49 10.71 29.62
N GLN A 6 -4.37 10.47 30.30
CA GLN A 6 -3.06 10.32 29.66
C GLN A 6 -2.93 9.02 28.86
N PHE A 7 -3.49 7.91 29.38
CA PHE A 7 -3.63 6.65 28.66
C PHE A 7 -4.47 6.83 27.38
N LEU A 8 -5.63 7.48 27.49
CA LEU A 8 -6.50 7.78 26.35
C LEU A 8 -5.78 8.65 25.30
N ARG A 9 -4.98 9.65 25.71
CA ARG A 9 -4.23 10.49 24.77
C ARG A 9 -3.12 9.71 24.04
N LYS A 10 -2.43 8.81 24.76
CA LYS A 10 -1.38 7.94 24.20
C LYS A 10 -1.96 6.89 23.23
N HIS A 11 -3.17 6.40 23.49
CA HIS A 11 -3.82 5.37 22.69
C HIS A 11 -4.92 5.89 21.77
N ARG A 12 -5.13 7.21 21.67
CA ARG A 12 -6.22 7.83 20.91
C ARG A 12 -6.30 7.34 19.47
N VAL A 13 -5.15 7.20 18.81
CA VAL A 13 -5.08 6.69 17.43
C VAL A 13 -5.51 5.22 17.36
N LYS A 14 -4.99 4.38 18.26
CA LYS A 14 -5.35 2.94 18.30
C LYS A 14 -6.84 2.74 18.61
N ILE A 15 -7.38 3.51 19.55
CA ILE A 15 -8.81 3.48 19.91
C ILE A 15 -9.66 3.96 18.73
N GLY A 16 -9.27 5.06 18.08
CA GLY A 16 -9.96 5.57 16.89
C GLY A 16 -9.97 4.55 15.75
N VAL A 17 -8.82 3.93 15.45
CA VAL A 17 -8.72 2.86 14.46
C VAL A 17 -9.61 1.68 14.84
N ALA A 18 -9.51 1.18 16.08
CA ALA A 18 -10.32 0.05 16.53
C ALA A 18 -11.83 0.34 16.43
N PHE A 19 -12.26 1.54 16.83
CA PHE A 19 -13.66 1.96 16.73
C PHE A 19 -14.15 2.00 15.27
N VAL A 20 -13.39 2.63 14.38
CA VAL A 20 -13.72 2.67 12.94
C VAL A 20 -13.73 1.26 12.33
N THR A 21 -12.80 0.40 12.73
CA THR A 21 -12.77 -1.01 12.28
C THR A 21 -14.01 -1.76 12.74
N VAL A 22 -14.42 -1.63 14.00
CA VAL A 22 -15.64 -2.27 14.52
C VAL A 22 -16.87 -1.76 13.78
N LEU A 23 -16.99 -0.45 13.55
CA LEU A 23 -18.08 0.13 12.77
C LEU A 23 -18.10 -0.39 11.33
N LEU A 24 -16.94 -0.53 10.69
CA LEU A 24 -16.83 -1.09 9.35
C LEU A 24 -17.30 -2.55 9.32
N VAL A 25 -16.85 -3.38 10.27
CA VAL A 25 -17.28 -4.79 10.38
C VAL A 25 -18.78 -4.87 10.61
N PHE A 26 -19.33 -4.06 11.52
CA PHE A 26 -20.77 -3.97 11.74
C PHE A 26 -21.52 -3.61 10.45
N TRP A 27 -21.05 -2.60 9.72
CA TRP A 27 -21.66 -2.21 8.45
C TRP A 27 -21.59 -3.33 7.40
N LEU A 28 -20.47 -4.07 7.31
CA LEU A 28 -20.35 -5.21 6.40
C LEU A 28 -21.32 -6.34 6.74
N VAL A 29 -21.57 -6.60 8.04
CA VAL A 29 -22.57 -7.57 8.48
C VAL A 29 -23.98 -7.12 8.08
N VAL A 30 -24.32 -5.85 8.29
CA VAL A 30 -25.61 -5.27 7.85
C VAL A 30 -25.75 -5.34 6.33
N ALA A 31 -24.67 -5.05 5.59
CA ALA A 31 -24.67 -5.09 4.14
C ALA A 31 -24.92 -6.53 3.64
N LEU A 32 -24.22 -7.51 4.22
CA LEU A 32 -24.43 -8.93 3.93
C LEU A 32 -25.86 -9.36 4.22
N GLN A 33 -26.41 -8.99 5.38
CA GLN A 33 -27.80 -9.30 5.73
C GLN A 33 -28.79 -8.76 4.67
N ARG A 34 -28.62 -7.50 4.24
CA ARG A 34 -29.47 -6.89 3.21
C ARG A 34 -29.32 -7.56 1.85
N SER A 35 -28.09 -7.89 1.44
CA SER A 35 -27.83 -8.65 0.23
C SER A 35 -28.55 -9.99 0.24
N VAL A 36 -28.51 -10.72 1.36
CA VAL A 36 -29.19 -12.02 1.49
C VAL A 36 -30.70 -11.86 1.35
N ILE A 37 -31.31 -10.84 1.98
CA ILE A 37 -32.75 -10.56 1.85
C ILE A 37 -33.13 -10.35 0.37
N LEU A 38 -32.39 -9.48 -0.33
CA LEU A 38 -32.60 -9.20 -1.75
C LEU A 38 -32.42 -10.44 -2.64
N LEU A 39 -31.45 -11.30 -2.32
CA LEU A 39 -31.18 -12.54 -3.05
C LEU A 39 -32.26 -13.61 -2.85
N THR A 40 -32.96 -13.59 -1.71
CA THR A 40 -34.08 -14.50 -1.42
C THR A 40 -35.42 -14.04 -1.98
N ASP A 41 -35.52 -12.81 -2.49
CA ASP A 41 -36.74 -12.27 -3.09
C ASP A 41 -37.10 -13.05 -4.37
N PRO A 42 -38.39 -13.33 -4.65
CA PRO A 42 -38.80 -13.99 -5.89
C PRO A 42 -38.52 -13.15 -7.15
N GLU A 43 -38.44 -11.83 -7.04
CA GLU A 43 -38.28 -10.94 -8.18
C GLU A 43 -36.81 -10.95 -8.71
N PRO A 44 -36.57 -11.11 -10.04
CA PRO A 44 -35.23 -11.18 -10.62
C PRO A 44 -34.33 -9.92 -10.49
N VAL A 45 -34.89 -8.73 -10.67
CA VAL A 45 -34.22 -7.43 -10.44
C VAL A 45 -33.74 -7.29 -8.98
N ALA A 46 -34.55 -7.70 -7.98
CA ALA A 46 -34.17 -7.69 -6.58
C ALA A 46 -32.94 -8.58 -6.33
N LYS A 47 -32.90 -9.79 -6.91
CA LYS A 47 -31.74 -10.67 -6.85
C LYS A 47 -30.50 -10.04 -7.48
N ALA A 48 -30.64 -9.42 -8.65
CA ALA A 48 -29.53 -8.75 -9.32
C ALA A 48 -28.95 -7.61 -8.46
N LEU A 49 -29.82 -6.82 -7.82
CA LEU A 49 -29.41 -5.76 -6.89
C LEU A 49 -28.71 -6.34 -5.65
N GLY A 50 -29.23 -7.42 -5.06
CA GLY A 50 -28.62 -8.09 -3.92
C GLY A 50 -27.21 -8.61 -4.22
N ALA A 51 -27.04 -9.21 -5.40
CA ALA A 51 -25.74 -9.68 -5.90
C ALA A 51 -24.76 -8.51 -6.10
N ALA A 52 -25.18 -7.45 -6.80
CA ALA A 52 -24.35 -6.26 -7.03
C ALA A 52 -23.94 -5.58 -5.72
N TYR A 53 -24.88 -5.46 -4.77
CA TYR A 53 -24.64 -4.88 -3.45
C TYR A 53 -23.64 -5.68 -2.63
N LEU A 54 -23.59 -7.01 -2.80
CA LEU A 54 -22.62 -7.88 -2.13
C LEU A 54 -21.25 -7.86 -2.81
N LEU A 55 -21.21 -7.79 -4.14
CA LEU A 55 -19.97 -7.84 -4.92
C LEU A 55 -19.07 -6.63 -4.66
N LEU A 56 -19.63 -5.44 -4.52
CA LEU A 56 -18.87 -4.20 -4.29
C LEU A 56 -17.97 -4.25 -3.03
N PRO A 57 -18.48 -4.55 -1.82
CA PRO A 57 -17.64 -4.64 -0.63
C PRO A 57 -16.66 -5.81 -0.69
N LEU A 58 -17.02 -6.92 -1.34
CA LEU A 58 -16.09 -8.05 -1.54
C LEU A 58 -14.89 -7.65 -2.40
N ILE A 59 -15.11 -6.91 -3.49
CA ILE A 59 -14.04 -6.37 -4.34
C ILE A 59 -13.18 -5.39 -3.55
N GLY A 60 -13.79 -4.50 -2.77
CA GLY A 60 -13.08 -3.55 -1.91
C GLY A 60 -12.20 -4.25 -0.87
N ALA A 61 -12.75 -5.26 -0.18
CA ALA A 61 -12.02 -6.07 0.79
C ALA A 61 -10.86 -6.83 0.12
N TRP A 62 -11.10 -7.45 -1.03
CA TRP A 62 -10.05 -8.12 -1.81
C TRP A 62 -8.93 -7.16 -2.23
N ALA A 63 -9.27 -5.98 -2.74
CA ALA A 63 -8.29 -4.97 -3.13
C ALA A 63 -7.47 -4.47 -1.94
N LEU A 64 -8.10 -4.25 -0.79
CA LEU A 64 -7.42 -3.86 0.45
C LEU A 64 -6.45 -4.95 0.91
N VAL A 65 -6.90 -6.21 0.95
CA VAL A 65 -6.05 -7.35 1.32
C VAL A 65 -4.86 -7.46 0.37
N ARG A 66 -5.07 -7.32 -0.94
CA ARG A 66 -4.00 -7.28 -1.94
C ARG A 66 -2.98 -6.17 -1.71
N GLU A 67 -3.44 -4.98 -1.33
CA GLU A 67 -2.57 -3.83 -1.03
C GLU A 67 -1.76 -4.08 0.26
N LEU A 68 -2.37 -4.64 1.30
CA LEU A 68 -1.68 -4.99 2.55
C LEU A 68 -0.58 -6.03 2.32
N PHE A 69 -0.86 -7.07 1.52
CA PHE A 69 0.15 -8.05 1.15
C PHE A 69 1.30 -7.43 0.35
N PHE A 70 1.00 -6.52 -0.58
CA PHE A 70 2.02 -5.79 -1.34
C PHE A 70 2.88 -4.91 -0.42
N GLY A 71 2.27 -4.22 0.54
CA GLY A 71 2.98 -3.43 1.55
C GLY A 71 3.92 -4.30 2.40
N ALA A 72 3.41 -5.42 2.93
CA ALA A 72 4.22 -6.36 3.72
C ALA A 72 5.37 -6.97 2.90
N GLN A 73 5.15 -7.29 1.63
CA GLN A 73 6.22 -7.77 0.75
C GLN A 73 7.27 -6.70 0.49
N THR A 74 6.85 -5.45 0.30
CA THR A 74 7.76 -4.30 0.13
C THR A 74 8.59 -4.05 1.38
N GLU A 75 7.99 -4.17 2.56
CA GLU A 75 8.70 -4.06 3.84
C GLU A 75 9.73 -5.18 4.01
N ARG A 76 9.39 -6.43 3.66
CA ARG A 76 10.36 -7.54 3.66
C ARG A 76 11.52 -7.30 2.70
N MET A 77 11.24 -6.85 1.48
CA MET A 77 12.29 -6.47 0.51
C MET A 77 13.20 -5.37 1.08
N ALA A 78 12.60 -4.34 1.69
CA ALA A 78 13.36 -3.25 2.31
C ALA A 78 14.24 -3.75 3.46
N SER A 79 13.73 -4.69 4.28
CA SER A 79 14.51 -5.31 5.37
C SER A 79 15.70 -6.10 4.83
N VAL A 80 15.48 -6.98 3.84
CA VAL A 80 16.57 -7.76 3.21
C VAL A 80 17.62 -6.82 2.62
N LEU A 81 17.20 -5.76 1.93
CA LEU A 81 18.10 -4.80 1.31
C LEU A 81 18.82 -3.94 2.36
N HIS A 82 18.20 -3.68 3.51
CA HIS A 82 18.83 -3.01 4.65
C HIS A 82 19.96 -3.86 5.22
N ASP A 83 19.70 -5.15 5.46
CA ASP A 83 20.68 -6.09 6.02
C ASP A 83 21.88 -6.28 5.08
N GLU A 84 21.66 -6.17 3.76
CA GLU A 84 22.71 -6.20 2.73
C GLU A 84 23.46 -4.87 2.57
N GLY A 85 22.99 -3.79 3.22
CA GLY A 85 23.52 -2.43 3.02
C GLY A 85 23.23 -1.85 1.64
N GLY A 86 22.27 -2.41 0.90
CA GLY A 86 21.94 -2.05 -0.48
C GLY A 86 20.85 -1.00 -0.64
N LEU A 87 20.38 -0.41 0.46
CA LEU A 87 19.38 0.66 0.42
C LEU A 87 19.98 1.92 -0.25
N PRO A 88 19.18 2.67 -1.04
CA PRO A 88 19.60 3.98 -1.52
C PRO A 88 19.97 4.89 -0.35
N VAL A 89 21.10 5.59 -0.45
CA VAL A 89 21.53 6.57 0.54
C VAL A 89 20.56 7.76 0.48
N ASP A 90 20.05 8.21 1.63
CA ASP A 90 19.23 9.43 1.73
C ASP A 90 20.13 10.67 1.74
N ASP A 91 20.89 10.86 0.65
CA ASP A 91 21.82 11.98 0.45
C ASP A 91 21.22 13.12 -0.39
N LEU A 92 19.99 12.95 -0.85
CA LEU A 92 19.34 13.89 -1.74
C LEU A 92 19.07 15.23 -1.03
N PRO A 93 19.55 16.37 -1.59
CA PRO A 93 19.32 17.68 -1.00
C PRO A 93 17.83 17.97 -0.93
N ARG A 94 17.42 18.63 0.16
CA ARG A 94 16.04 19.01 0.42
C ARG A 94 15.88 20.52 0.27
N THR A 95 14.80 20.93 -0.37
CA THR A 95 14.33 22.32 -0.38
C THR A 95 14.08 22.82 1.05
N PRO A 96 14.03 24.14 1.30
CA PRO A 96 13.70 24.70 2.62
C PRO A 96 12.35 24.22 3.17
N ALA A 97 11.42 23.81 2.30
CA ALA A 97 10.13 23.23 2.66
C ALA A 97 10.19 21.71 2.96
N GLY A 98 11.38 21.10 2.96
CA GLY A 98 11.61 19.67 3.22
C GLY A 98 11.37 18.73 2.05
N ARG A 99 10.97 19.23 0.87
CA ARG A 99 10.80 18.42 -0.35
C ARG A 99 12.16 18.10 -0.98
N LEU A 100 12.34 16.89 -1.49
CA LEU A 100 13.53 16.51 -2.25
C LEU A 100 13.70 17.44 -3.47
N VAL A 101 14.93 17.87 -3.71
CA VAL A 101 15.30 18.65 -4.91
C VAL A 101 15.26 17.69 -6.10
N ARG A 102 14.32 17.92 -7.01
CA ARG A 102 14.01 16.99 -8.11
C ARG A 102 15.18 16.82 -9.06
N GLU A 103 15.90 17.90 -9.35
CA GLU A 103 17.09 17.88 -10.22
C GLU A 103 18.18 16.96 -9.67
N ALA A 104 18.35 16.88 -8.35
CA ALA A 104 19.31 15.99 -7.72
C ALA A 104 18.87 14.51 -7.79
N ALA A 105 17.56 14.25 -7.67
CA ALA A 105 17.01 12.91 -7.86
C ALA A 105 17.16 12.44 -9.31
N ASP A 106 16.93 13.33 -10.27
CA ASP A 106 17.08 13.07 -11.70
C ASP A 106 18.54 12.76 -12.09
N ALA A 107 19.52 13.31 -11.37
CA ALA A 107 20.94 13.05 -11.62
C ALA A 107 21.38 11.62 -11.27
N GLN A 108 20.75 10.98 -10.26
CA GLN A 108 21.04 9.58 -9.90
C GLN A 108 20.27 8.58 -10.76
N PHE A 109 19.22 9.02 -11.43
CA PHE A 109 18.31 8.18 -12.20
C PHE A 109 18.99 7.32 -13.28
N PRO A 110 19.90 7.84 -14.13
CA PRO A 110 20.56 7.05 -15.17
C PRO A 110 21.33 5.83 -14.63
N ALA A 111 21.92 5.95 -13.44
CA ALA A 111 22.65 4.85 -12.82
C ALA A 111 21.72 3.70 -12.42
N TYR A 112 20.58 4.01 -11.80
CA TYR A 112 19.58 2.99 -11.44
C TYR A 112 18.90 2.38 -12.66
N GLN A 113 18.70 3.16 -13.73
CA GLN A 113 18.18 2.64 -14.98
C GLN A 113 19.16 1.64 -15.62
N ALA A 114 20.44 2.02 -15.74
CA ALA A 114 21.48 1.15 -16.26
C ALA A 114 21.64 -0.14 -15.44
N ASP A 115 21.47 -0.06 -14.11
CA ASP A 115 21.53 -1.23 -13.22
C ASP A 115 20.40 -2.24 -13.49
N VAL A 116 19.19 -1.76 -13.78
CA VAL A 116 18.05 -2.60 -14.16
C VAL A 116 18.23 -3.16 -15.57
N GLU A 117 18.77 -2.38 -16.51
CA GLU A 117 19.05 -2.84 -17.88
C GLU A 117 20.13 -3.93 -17.90
N ALA A 118 21.14 -3.83 -17.02
CA ALA A 118 22.18 -4.83 -16.88
C ALA A 118 21.73 -6.10 -16.15
N ARG A 119 20.78 -5.98 -15.20
CA ARG A 119 20.31 -7.07 -14.33
C ARG A 119 18.78 -7.10 -14.24
N PRO A 120 18.07 -7.40 -15.34
CA PRO A 120 16.60 -7.30 -15.38
C PRO A 120 15.90 -8.31 -14.47
N GLU A 121 16.56 -9.39 -14.07
CA GLU A 121 16.05 -10.40 -13.14
C GLU A 121 16.34 -10.12 -11.65
N ASP A 122 17.14 -9.11 -11.33
CA ASP A 122 17.46 -8.75 -9.95
C ASP A 122 16.42 -7.80 -9.36
N TRP A 123 15.62 -8.31 -8.42
CA TRP A 123 14.58 -7.52 -7.76
C TRP A 123 15.16 -6.28 -7.04
N ARG A 124 16.43 -6.31 -6.61
CA ARG A 124 17.08 -5.20 -5.88
C ARG A 124 17.26 -3.97 -6.76
N SER A 125 17.66 -4.18 -8.01
CA SER A 125 17.82 -3.10 -9.00
C SER A 125 16.48 -2.42 -9.27
N TRP A 126 15.41 -3.20 -9.44
CA TRP A 126 14.05 -2.69 -9.61
C TRP A 126 13.53 -1.95 -8.38
N PHE A 127 13.87 -2.41 -7.17
CA PHE A 127 13.52 -1.73 -5.92
C PHE A 127 14.17 -0.35 -5.86
N ARG A 128 15.49 -0.25 -6.09
CA ARG A 128 16.22 1.03 -6.10
C ARG A 128 15.70 1.99 -7.18
N LEU A 129 15.44 1.49 -8.38
CA LEU A 129 14.82 2.27 -9.46
C LEU A 129 13.44 2.81 -9.06
N SER A 130 12.65 2.00 -8.35
CA SER A 130 11.34 2.45 -7.86
C SER A 130 11.45 3.60 -6.86
N CYS A 131 12.45 3.58 -5.96
CA CYS A 131 12.75 4.67 -5.04
C CYS A 131 13.20 5.93 -5.79
N ALA A 132 14.01 5.78 -6.84
CA ALA A 132 14.44 6.91 -7.67
C ALA A 132 13.25 7.59 -8.36
N TYR A 133 12.33 6.82 -8.95
CA TYR A 133 11.09 7.37 -9.51
C TYR A 133 10.21 8.06 -8.44
N ASP A 134 10.16 7.50 -7.24
CA ASP A 134 9.38 8.07 -6.14
C ASP A 134 9.95 9.42 -5.67
N ALA A 135 11.28 9.50 -5.57
CA ALA A 135 12.02 10.72 -5.24
C ALA A 135 11.84 11.81 -6.31
N ALA A 136 11.80 11.43 -7.59
CA ALA A 136 11.52 12.33 -8.71
C ALA A 136 10.02 12.71 -8.83
N GLY A 137 9.15 12.11 -8.02
CA GLY A 137 7.70 12.36 -8.01
C GLY A 137 6.90 11.59 -9.08
N ASP A 138 7.52 10.68 -9.84
CA ASP A 138 6.83 9.79 -10.78
C ASP A 138 6.25 8.56 -10.07
N ARG A 139 5.13 8.78 -9.37
CA ARG A 139 4.44 7.73 -8.58
C ARG A 139 3.98 6.55 -9.42
N THR A 140 3.66 6.77 -10.69
CA THR A 140 3.18 5.72 -11.59
C THR A 140 4.31 4.76 -11.96
N ARG A 141 5.46 5.29 -12.38
CA ARG A 141 6.64 4.47 -12.71
C ARG A 141 7.26 3.85 -11.46
N ALA A 142 7.24 4.55 -10.32
CA ALA A 142 7.66 4.00 -9.04
C ALA A 142 6.86 2.73 -8.69
N ARG A 143 5.52 2.81 -8.68
CA ARG A 143 4.64 1.67 -8.40
C ARG A 143 4.82 0.53 -9.40
N ARG A 144 5.02 0.84 -10.69
CA ARG A 144 5.25 -0.19 -11.72
C ARG A 144 6.55 -0.95 -11.47
N SER A 145 7.63 -0.23 -11.18
CA SER A 145 8.96 -0.81 -10.90
C SER A 145 8.95 -1.61 -9.60
N MET A 146 8.32 -1.09 -8.54
CA MET A 146 8.18 -1.81 -7.27
C MET A 146 7.35 -3.10 -7.43
N ARG A 147 6.27 -3.07 -8.22
CA ARG A 147 5.51 -4.29 -8.54
C ARG A 147 6.31 -5.30 -9.35
N HIS A 148 7.27 -4.86 -10.17
CA HIS A 148 8.15 -5.77 -10.88
C HIS A 148 9.16 -6.40 -9.92
N ALA A 149 9.78 -5.61 -9.04
CA ALA A 149 10.62 -6.12 -7.95
C ALA A 149 9.88 -7.17 -7.11
N ALA A 150 8.65 -6.87 -6.69
CA ALA A 150 7.78 -7.77 -5.94
C ALA A 150 7.46 -9.10 -6.66
N LYS A 151 7.42 -9.13 -8.00
CA LYS A 151 7.24 -10.36 -8.79
C LYS A 151 8.49 -11.23 -8.83
N LEU A 152 9.66 -10.60 -8.85
CA LEU A 152 10.96 -11.27 -8.88
C LEU A 152 11.39 -11.73 -7.47
N PHE A 153 10.95 -11.02 -6.44
CA PHE A 153 11.23 -11.34 -5.05
C PHE A 153 10.58 -12.66 -4.65
N ARG A 154 11.42 -13.70 -4.53
CA ARG A 154 11.09 -14.97 -3.90
C ARG A 154 11.56 -14.86 -2.45
N GLY A 155 10.62 -14.53 -1.57
CA GLY A 155 10.85 -14.56 -0.12
C GLY A 155 10.85 -15.97 0.43
#